data_AF-A0A351G6I2-F1
#
_entry.id   AF-A0A351G6I2-F1
#
_cell.length_a   1.000
_cell.length_b   1.000
_cell.length_c   1.000
_cell.angle_alpha   90.00
_cell.angle_beta   90.00
_cell.angle_gamma   90.00
#
_symmetry.space_group_name_H-M   'P 1'
#
loop_
_entity.id
_entity.type
_entity.pdbx_description
1 polymer ?
#
loop_
_entity_poly.entity_id
_entity_poly.type
_entity_poly.pdbx_seq_one_letter_code
_entity_poly.pdbx_strand_id
1 'polypeptide(L)'
;MNDADFPAPYQDSMDTLENPDTRPKMTLFEIPANFQAIKAADLELAYEWRMYSRVVFELFFSHGYLITDFIFMPGKDPRGFYLLSHGEATMGV
;
A
#
# COMPACT_ATOMS: atom_id res chain seq x y z
N MET A 1 6.18 14.21 1.10
CA MET A 1 7.42 13.87 1.84
C MET A 1 7.33 14.54 3.20
N ASN A 2 7.73 13.86 4.26
CA ASN A 2 7.89 14.45 5.59
C ASN A 2 9.27 15.13 5.72
N ASP A 3 9.53 15.83 6.84
CA ASP A 3 10.81 16.51 7.12
C ASP A 3 12.03 15.56 7.16
N ALA A 4 11.80 14.24 7.14
CA ALA A 4 12.82 13.19 7.14
C ALA A 4 13.09 12.57 5.75
N ASP A 5 12.63 13.21 4.67
CA ASP A 5 12.76 12.75 3.26
C ASP A 5 12.03 11.43 2.96
N PHE A 6 11.30 10.85 3.92
CA PHE A 6 10.52 9.65 3.69
C PHE A 6 9.16 9.98 3.04
N PRO A 7 8.63 9.07 2.20
CA PRO A 7 7.24 9.18 1.77
C PRO A 7 6.34 9.18 3.02
N ALA A 8 5.30 10.01 2.99
CA ALA A 8 4.24 10.00 4.00
C ALA A 8 3.10 9.11 3.50
N PRO A 9 2.35 8.43 4.40
CA PRO A 9 1.20 7.64 4.00
C PRO A 9 0.16 8.51 3.25
N TYR A 10 -0.09 8.19 1.97
CA TYR A 10 -0.96 8.96 1.08
C TYR A 10 -2.44 8.69 1.44
N GLN A 11 -3.14 9.66 2.02
CA GLN A 11 -4.51 9.49 2.54
C GLN A 11 -5.62 9.44 1.47
N ASP A 12 -5.29 9.75 0.22
CA ASP A 12 -6.29 10.08 -0.80
C ASP A 12 -6.53 8.91 -1.77
N SER A 13 -7.69 8.23 -1.64
CA SER A 13 -8.45 7.46 -2.68
C SER A 13 -9.39 6.39 -2.10
N MET A 14 -9.58 6.30 -0.78
CA MET A 14 -10.37 5.23 -0.14
C MET A 14 -11.89 5.31 -0.43
N ASP A 15 -12.43 6.48 -0.78
CA ASP A 15 -13.87 6.67 -1.08
C ASP A 15 -14.37 5.82 -2.27
N THR A 16 -13.48 5.41 -3.16
CA THR A 16 -13.84 4.61 -4.35
C THR A 16 -14.17 3.15 -4.02
N LEU A 17 -13.84 2.68 -2.80
CA LEU A 17 -14.06 1.31 -2.38
C LEU A 17 -15.48 1.04 -1.89
N GLU A 18 -16.26 2.05 -1.51
CA GLU A 18 -17.56 1.79 -0.90
C GLU A 18 -18.59 1.28 -1.92
N ASN A 19 -18.61 1.87 -3.12
CA ASN A 19 -19.54 1.48 -4.18
C ASN A 19 -19.01 0.30 -5.03
N PRO A 20 -19.66 -0.88 -5.00
CA PRO A 20 -19.26 -2.05 -5.77
C PRO A 20 -19.13 -1.81 -7.28
N ASP A 21 -19.95 -0.93 -7.85
CA ASP A 21 -19.98 -0.67 -9.29
C ASP A 21 -18.78 0.16 -9.77
N THR A 22 -18.13 0.88 -8.86
CA THR A 22 -16.98 1.74 -9.15
C THR A 22 -15.67 1.20 -8.61
N ARG A 23 -15.68 0.04 -7.93
CA ARG A 23 -14.48 -0.56 -7.34
C ARG A 23 -13.46 -0.90 -8.42
N PRO A 24 -12.19 -0.45 -8.28
CA PRO A 24 -11.15 -0.81 -9.23
C PRO A 24 -10.83 -2.31 -9.13
N LYS A 25 -10.69 -3.01 -10.26
CA LYS A 25 -10.30 -4.44 -10.24
C LYS A 25 -8.91 -4.67 -9.64
N MET A 26 -8.03 -3.68 -9.80
CA MET A 26 -6.64 -3.70 -9.35
C MET A 26 -6.27 -2.33 -8.78
N THR A 27 -5.48 -2.31 -7.72
CA THR A 27 -4.98 -1.07 -7.08
C THR A 27 -3.57 -1.28 -6.58
N LEU A 28 -2.74 -0.23 -6.67
CA LEU A 28 -1.39 -0.24 -6.14
C LEU A 28 -1.36 0.50 -4.81
N PHE A 29 -0.81 -0.13 -3.79
CA PHE A 29 -0.54 0.48 -2.51
C PHE A 29 0.96 0.67 -2.32
N GLU A 30 1.40 1.92 -2.22
CA GLU A 30 2.80 2.25 -2.00
C GLU A 30 3.22 1.97 -0.54
N ILE A 31 4.42 1.42 -0.39
CA ILE A 31 5.09 1.22 0.88
C ILE A 31 6.52 1.78 0.82
N PRO A 32 7.14 2.05 1.99
CA PRO A 32 8.55 2.36 2.03
C PRO A 32 9.40 1.21 1.46
N ALA A 33 10.25 1.52 0.49
CA ALA A 33 11.17 0.55 -0.09
C ALA A 33 12.19 0.00 0.91
N ASN A 34 12.56 0.79 1.93
CA ASN A 34 13.48 0.38 2.98
C ASN A 34 12.89 0.67 4.37
N PHE A 35 11.92 -0.14 4.79
CA PHE A 35 11.33 -0.05 6.12
C PHE A 35 12.36 -0.20 7.25
N GLN A 36 13.44 -0.97 7.05
CA GLN A 36 14.48 -1.12 8.07
C GLN A 36 15.25 0.18 8.31
N ALA A 37 15.52 0.95 7.26
CA ALA A 37 16.13 2.28 7.39
C ALA A 37 15.22 3.24 8.15
N ILE A 38 13.91 3.25 7.86
CA ILE A 38 12.94 4.04 8.62
C ILE A 38 12.97 3.63 10.09
N LYS A 39 12.83 2.32 10.39
CA LYS A 39 12.82 1.82 11.77
C LYS A 39 14.10 2.18 12.54
N ALA A 40 15.25 2.21 11.87
CA ALA A 40 16.51 2.57 12.50
C ALA A 40 16.65 4.08 12.75
N ALA A 41 16.08 4.91 11.87
CA ALA A 41 16.15 6.37 11.97
C ALA A 41 15.05 6.95 12.88
N ASP A 42 13.83 6.40 12.80
CA ASP A 42 12.64 6.91 13.44
C ASP A 42 11.64 5.76 13.76
N LEU A 43 11.55 5.41 15.03
CA LEU A 43 10.64 4.36 15.51
C LEU A 43 9.17 4.78 15.49
N GLU A 44 8.88 6.06 15.68
CA GLU A 44 7.52 6.59 15.68
C GLU A 44 6.96 6.52 14.26
N LEU A 45 7.72 7.02 13.29
CA LEU A 45 7.38 6.92 11.87
C LEU A 45 7.25 5.46 11.41
N ALA A 46 8.11 4.56 11.89
CA ALA A 46 8.00 3.13 11.58
C ALA A 46 6.70 2.52 12.15
N TYR A 47 6.28 2.95 13.34
CA TYR A 47 5.02 2.53 13.94
C TYR A 47 3.82 3.07 13.15
N GLU A 48 3.82 4.36 12.79
CA GLU A 48 2.78 4.96 11.97
C GLU A 48 2.60 4.21 10.64
N TRP A 49 3.71 3.88 9.96
CA TRP A 49 3.66 3.07 8.74
C TRP A 49 3.04 1.69 8.94
N ARG A 50 3.32 1.03 10.08
CA ARG A 50 2.73 -0.27 10.42
C ARG A 50 1.24 -0.16 10.69
N MET A 51 0.81 0.88 11.41
CA MET A 51 -0.61 1.10 11.70
C MET A 51 -1.37 1.48 10.44
N TYR A 52 -0.80 2.36 9.62
CA TYR A 52 -1.40 2.79 8.37
C TYR A 52 -1.58 1.64 7.38
N SER A 53 -0.51 0.91 7.08
CA SER A 53 -0.59 -0.26 6.18
C SER A 53 -1.59 -1.30 6.67
N ARG A 54 -1.68 -1.52 7.99
CA ARG A 54 -2.69 -2.41 8.57
C ARG A 54 -4.11 -1.94 8.28
N VAL A 55 -4.44 -0.68 8.57
CA VAL A 55 -5.78 -0.12 8.32
C VAL A 55 -6.15 -0.23 6.84
N VAL A 56 -5.21 0.09 5.95
CA VAL A 56 -5.42 -0.02 4.51
C VAL A 56 -5.70 -1.47 4.11
N PHE A 57 -4.86 -2.42 4.52
CA PHE A 57 -5.06 -3.82 4.16
C PHE A 57 -6.35 -4.40 4.73
N GLU A 58 -6.67 -4.11 6.00
CA GLU A 58 -7.94 -4.54 6.60
C GLU A 58 -9.14 -4.00 5.81
N LEU A 59 -9.09 -2.73 5.37
CA LEU A 59 -10.12 -2.14 4.53
C LEU A 59 -10.25 -2.88 3.19
N PHE A 60 -9.16 -3.03 2.43
CA PHE A 60 -9.19 -3.70 1.14
C PHE A 60 -9.63 -5.17 1.25
N PHE A 61 -9.16 -5.89 2.27
CA PHE A 61 -9.53 -7.29 2.51
C PHE A 61 -11.01 -7.44 2.86
N SER A 62 -11.57 -6.53 3.67
CA SER A 62 -13.01 -6.51 3.96
C SER A 62 -13.88 -6.30 2.71
N HIS A 63 -13.29 -5.71 1.66
CA HIS A 63 -13.92 -5.49 0.36
C HIS A 63 -13.58 -6.56 -0.69
N GLY A 64 -12.94 -7.67 -0.31
CA GLY A 64 -12.68 -8.81 -1.22
C GLY A 64 -11.40 -8.69 -2.05
N TYR A 65 -10.51 -7.76 -1.72
CA TYR A 65 -9.19 -7.67 -2.34
C TYR A 65 -8.19 -8.62 -1.70
N LEU A 66 -7.21 -9.05 -2.49
CA LEU A 66 -6.06 -9.84 -2.07
C LEU A 66 -4.79 -9.16 -2.56
N ILE A 67 -3.71 -9.25 -1.78
CA ILE A 67 -2.39 -8.89 -2.30
C ILE A 67 -1.96 -10.00 -3.25
N THR A 68 -1.80 -9.67 -4.52
CA THR A 68 -1.46 -10.64 -5.57
C THR A 68 -0.03 -10.51 -6.06
N ASP A 69 0.61 -9.35 -5.88
CA ASP A 69 1.98 -9.12 -6.32
C ASP A 69 2.68 -8.04 -5.50
N PHE A 70 4.00 -7.99 -5.61
CA PHE A 70 4.85 -6.95 -5.06
C PHE A 70 5.79 -6.41 -6.15
N ILE A 71 5.67 -5.12 -6.44
CA ILE A 71 6.47 -4.43 -7.45
C ILE A 71 7.51 -3.60 -6.74
N PHE A 72 8.78 -3.87 -7.04
CA PHE A 72 9.90 -3.05 -6.59
C PHE A 72 10.45 -2.22 -7.75
N MET A 73 10.46 -0.90 -7.60
CA MET A 73 11.07 0.03 -8.54
C MET A 73 12.41 0.51 -7.97
N PRO A 74 13.54 -0.05 -8.43
CA PRO A 74 14.86 0.46 -8.06
C PRO A 74 15.12 1.82 -8.72
N GLY A 75 15.93 2.66 -8.08
CA GLY A 75 16.27 3.98 -8.62
C GLY A 75 16.90 4.90 -7.58
N LYS A 76 16.98 6.19 -7.92
CA LYS A 76 17.46 7.24 -7.00
C LYS A 76 16.56 7.37 -5.77
N ASP A 77 15.26 7.13 -5.94
CA ASP A 77 14.27 7.03 -4.88
C ASP A 77 13.55 5.68 -5.05
N PRO A 78 14.01 4.62 -4.36
CA PRO A 78 13.44 3.29 -4.52
C PRO A 78 12.02 3.25 -3.96
N ARG A 79 11.09 2.61 -4.67
CA ARG A 79 9.68 2.53 -4.29
C ARG A 79 9.16 1.10 -4.31
N GLY A 80 8.39 0.71 -3.31
CA GLY A 80 7.74 -0.59 -3.23
C GLY A 80 6.23 -0.44 -3.35
N PHE A 81 5.57 -1.35 -4.06
CA PHE A 81 4.12 -1.36 -4.20
C PHE A 81 3.58 -2.77 -3.99
N TYR A 82 2.50 -2.88 -3.23
CA TYR A 82 1.65 -4.06 -3.27
C TYR A 82 0.57 -3.88 -4.34
N LEU A 83 0.42 -4.88 -5.18
CA LEU A 83 -0.73 -4.98 -6.08
C LEU A 83 -1.87 -5.69 -5.33
N LEU A 84 -2.97 -4.97 -5.14
CA LEU A 84 -4.21 -5.52 -4.61
C LEU A 84 -5.18 -5.79 -5.76
N SER A 85 -5.65 -7.03 -5.87
CA SER A 85 -6.63 -7.44 -6.87
C SER A 85 -7.90 -7.91 -6.18
N HIS A 86 -9.05 -7.46 -6.67
CA HIS A 86 -10.34 -8.00 -6.22
C HIS A 86 -10.47 -9.46 -6.67
N GLY A 87 -11.01 -10.34 -5.81
CA GLY A 87 -11.02 -11.81 -5.96
C GLY A 87 -11.65 -12.41 -7.23
N GLU A 88 -12.14 -11.59 -8.16
CA GLU A 88 -12.55 -11.98 -9.51
C GLU A 88 -11.43 -11.85 -10.56
N ALA A 89 -10.22 -11.46 -10.18
CA ALA A 89 -9.06 -11.52 -11.07
C ALA A 89 -8.66 -12.99 -11.26
N THR A 90 -9.36 -13.69 -12.16
CA THR A 90 -8.98 -15.02 -12.66
C THR A 90 -7.53 -14.97 -13.11
N MET A 91 -6.62 -15.52 -12.30
CA MET A 91 -5.29 -15.88 -12.78
C MET A 91 -5.49 -16.97 -13.83
N GLY A 92 -5.41 -16.56 -15.10
CA GLY A 92 -5.49 -17.47 -16.23
C GLY A 92 -4.39 -18.52 -16.12
N VAL A 93 -4.81 -19.78 -16.02
CA VAL A 93 -3.98 -20.97 -16.22
C VAL A 93 -3.88 -21.30 -17.71
#